data_AF-A0A2S5GDV8-F1
#
_entry.id   AF-A0A2S5GDV8-F1
#
_cell.length_a   1.000
_cell.length_b   1.000
_cell.length_c   1.000
_cell.angle_alpha   90.00
_cell.angle_beta   90.00
_cell.angle_gamma   90.00
#
_symmetry.space_group_name_H-M   'P 1'
#
loop_
_entity.id
_entity.type
_entity.pdbx_description
1 polymer ?
#
loop_
_entity_poly.entity_id
_entity_poly.type
_entity_poly.pdbx_seq_one_letter_code
_entity_poly.pdbx_strand_id
1 'polypeptide(L)'
;MKYSLFRFKDVFEAIAIYLICFASNLLFIYVQTVNLEVSFILESFIESITEYQLIITILLTFMIIVFHYQFLNRRKTEISCRILVGDTMLKIIIRYILNSLAVLGFSFLLSLSLNFYLDVNVTSNFYLVFIFMLYILSSAGLVKKE
;
A
#
# COMPACT_ATOMS: atom_id res chain seq x y z
N MET A 1 15.10 -13.74 -19.89
CA MET A 1 15.73 -12.68 -19.09
C MET A 1 15.18 -12.68 -17.65
N LYS A 2 16.06 -12.60 -16.65
CA LYS A 2 15.77 -12.76 -15.20
C LYS A 2 15.33 -11.46 -14.51
N TYR A 3 15.11 -10.37 -15.24
CA TYR A 3 14.88 -9.06 -14.65
C TYR A 3 13.43 -8.86 -14.16
N SER A 4 13.32 -8.21 -13.00
CA SER A 4 12.07 -7.73 -12.40
C SER A 4 11.33 -6.80 -13.37
N LEU A 5 10.01 -6.74 -13.27
CA LEU A 5 9.18 -5.78 -14.01
C LEU A 5 9.25 -4.38 -13.38
N PHE A 6 9.57 -4.32 -12.08
CA PHE A 6 9.71 -3.09 -11.32
C PHE A 6 11.14 -2.54 -11.47
N ARG A 7 11.25 -1.26 -11.83
CA ARG A 7 12.52 -0.53 -11.69
C ARG A 7 12.65 0.00 -10.27
N PHE A 8 13.88 0.30 -9.85
CA PHE A 8 14.16 0.86 -8.52
C PHE A 8 13.30 2.08 -8.17
N LYS A 9 13.05 2.97 -9.13
CA LYS A 9 12.17 4.13 -8.93
C LYS A 9 10.72 3.73 -8.61
N ASP A 10 10.17 2.75 -9.33
CA ASP A 10 8.80 2.29 -9.11
C ASP A 10 8.66 1.55 -7.77
N VAL A 11 9.71 0.81 -7.36
CA VAL A 11 9.79 0.19 -6.04
C VAL A 11 9.75 1.24 -4.94
N PHE A 12 10.55 2.30 -5.07
CA PHE A 12 10.60 3.38 -4.08
C PHE A 12 9.27 4.14 -3.99
N GLU A 13 8.64 4.43 -5.14
CA GLU A 13 7.32 5.08 -5.20
C GLU A 13 6.25 4.22 -4.51
N ALA A 14 6.24 2.91 -4.77
CA ALA A 14 5.34 1.97 -4.10
C ALA A 14 5.58 1.92 -2.58
N ILE A 15 6.84 1.79 -2.14
CA ILE A 15 7.19 1.79 -0.71
C ILE A 15 6.71 3.08 -0.04
N ALA A 16 6.93 4.23 -0.65
CA ALA A 16 6.53 5.52 -0.09
C ALA A 16 5.01 5.61 0.10
N ILE A 17 4.21 5.21 -0.89
CA ILE A 17 2.75 5.26 -0.81
C ILE A 17 2.24 4.30 0.28
N TYR A 18 2.77 3.08 0.35
CA TYR A 18 2.39 2.13 1.40
C TYR A 18 2.77 2.63 2.79
N LEU A 19 3.97 3.20 2.95
CA LEU A 19 4.41 3.76 4.23
C LEU A 19 3.54 4.94 4.67
N ILE A 20 3.14 5.83 3.75
CA ILE A 20 2.23 6.93 4.07
C ILE A 20 0.91 6.38 4.61
N CYS A 21 0.35 5.35 3.98
CA CYS A 21 -0.92 4.76 4.42
C CYS A 21 -0.82 4.05 5.78
N PHE A 22 0.28 3.33 6.02
CA PHE A 22 0.51 2.72 7.33
C PHE A 22 0.79 3.75 8.41
N ALA A 23 1.59 4.77 8.12
CA ALA A 23 1.94 5.84 9.06
C ALA A 23 0.71 6.68 9.43
N SER A 24 -0.15 7.03 8.47
CA SER A 24 -1.40 7.73 8.77
C SER A 24 -2.31 6.91 9.67
N ASN A 25 -2.46 5.61 9.38
CA ASN A 25 -3.27 4.71 10.22
C ASN A 25 -2.72 4.61 11.64
N LEU A 26 -1.39 4.48 11.76
CA LEU A 26 -0.71 4.46 13.04
C LEU A 26 -0.93 5.77 13.81
N LEU A 27 -0.81 6.93 13.15
CA LEU A 27 -1.05 8.23 13.77
C LEU A 27 -2.47 8.35 14.32
N PHE A 28 -3.49 7.91 13.57
CA PHE A 28 -4.86 7.95 14.06
C PHE A 28 -5.07 7.08 15.30
N ILE A 29 -4.55 5.85 15.29
CA ILE A 29 -4.67 4.94 16.44
C ILE A 29 -3.91 5.51 17.63
N TYR A 30 -2.70 6.03 17.40
CA TYR A 30 -1.89 6.64 18.44
C TYR A 30 -2.64 7.81 19.11
N VAL A 31 -3.18 8.71 18.30
CA VAL A 31 -3.98 9.85 18.78
C VAL A 31 -5.21 9.39 19.57
N GLN A 32 -5.85 8.29 19.18
CA GLN A 32 -6.99 7.73 19.91
C GLN A 32 -6.59 7.06 21.23
N THR A 33 -5.39 6.49 21.32
CA THR A 33 -4.87 5.83 22.53
C THR A 33 -4.25 6.78 23.54
N VAL A 34 -3.73 7.93 23.09
CA VAL A 34 -3.18 8.94 23.99
C VAL A 34 -4.35 9.70 24.62
N ASN A 35 -4.66 9.40 25.88
CA ASN A 35 -5.53 10.26 26.69
C ASN A 35 -4.85 11.63 26.81
N LEU A 36 -5.34 12.60 26.03
CA LEU A 36 -4.86 13.97 26.05
C LEU A 36 -5.45 14.70 27.26
N GLU A 37 -4.95 14.37 28.46
CA GLU A 37 -5.30 15.05 29.72
C GLU A 37 -4.90 16.55 29.75
N VAL A 38 -4.36 17.09 28.65
CA VAL A 38 -3.65 18.38 28.61
C VAL A 38 -4.58 19.56 28.32
N SER A 39 -5.71 19.39 27.61
CA SER A 39 -6.77 20.42 27.53
C SER A 39 -8.04 19.94 26.79
N PHE A 40 -9.22 20.26 27.35
CA PHE A 40 -10.55 19.98 26.76
C PHE A 40 -10.71 20.51 25.32
N ILE A 41 -10.08 21.65 25.01
CA ILE A 41 -10.14 22.24 23.66
C ILE A 41 -9.36 21.36 22.67
N LEU A 42 -8.17 20.89 23.02
CA LEU A 42 -7.35 20.06 22.14
C LEU A 42 -7.99 18.69 21.88
N GLU A 43 -8.61 18.11 22.91
CA GLU A 43 -9.36 16.86 22.82
C GLU A 43 -10.50 16.97 21.80
N SER A 44 -11.35 17.99 21.91
CA SER A 44 -12.47 18.21 20.99
C SER A 44 -12.03 18.47 19.53
N PHE A 45 -10.91 19.18 19.32
CA PHE A 45 -10.34 19.38 17.99
C PHE A 45 -9.83 18.07 17.37
N ILE A 46 -9.19 17.23 18.18
CA ILE A 46 -8.67 15.95 17.73
C ILE A 46 -9.78 14.94 17.46
N GLU A 47 -10.82 14.93 18.30
CA GLU A 47 -12.00 14.10 18.11
C GLU A 47 -12.68 14.41 16.77
N SER A 48 -12.82 15.71 16.46
CA SER A 48 -13.31 16.18 15.16
C SER A 48 -12.45 15.70 13.98
N ILE A 49 -11.12 15.59 14.15
CA ILE A 49 -10.23 15.06 13.12
C ILE A 49 -10.37 13.54 12.98
N THR A 50 -10.56 12.82 14.09
CA THR A 50 -10.79 11.37 14.07
C THR A 50 -12.11 10.98 13.40
N GLU A 51 -13.14 11.84 13.41
CA GLU A 51 -14.36 11.60 12.61
C GLU A 51 -14.07 11.48 11.10
N TYR A 52 -13.06 12.19 10.60
CA TYR A 52 -12.62 12.13 9.21
C TYR A 52 -11.63 10.99 8.91
N GLN A 53 -11.23 10.19 9.90
CA GLN A 53 -10.27 9.09 9.73
C GLN A 53 -10.67 8.13 8.61
N LEU A 54 -11.96 7.78 8.54
CA LEU A 54 -12.48 6.85 7.54
C LEU A 54 -12.30 7.43 6.13
N ILE A 55 -12.66 8.70 5.93
CA ILE A 55 -12.54 9.40 4.64
C ILE A 55 -11.07 9.47 4.21
N ILE A 56 -10.17 9.81 5.14
CA ILE A 56 -8.72 9.88 4.87
C ILE A 56 -8.18 8.50 4.50
N THR A 57 -8.61 7.44 5.19
CA THR A 57 -8.22 6.06 4.88
C THR A 57 -8.72 5.63 3.50
N ILE A 58 -9.95 5.98 3.13
CA ILE A 58 -10.49 5.72 1.79
C ILE A 58 -9.67 6.46 0.72
N LEU A 59 -9.34 7.74 0.93
CA LEU A 59 -8.53 8.49 -0.02
C LEU A 59 -7.14 7.88 -0.22
N LEU A 60 -6.48 7.46 0.86
CA LEU A 60 -5.16 6.85 0.79
C LEU A 60 -5.17 5.48 0.13
N THR A 61 -6.20 4.66 0.41
CA THR A 61 -6.38 3.38 -0.28
C THR A 61 -6.68 3.58 -1.78
N PHE A 62 -7.43 4.61 -2.15
CA PHE A 62 -7.66 4.97 -3.56
C PHE A 62 -6.36 5.35 -4.29
N MET A 63 -5.46 6.08 -3.64
CA MET A 63 -4.14 6.41 -4.21
C MET A 63 -3.33 5.17 -4.59
N ILE A 64 -3.43 4.09 -3.81
CA ILE A 64 -2.76 2.81 -4.11
C ILE A 64 -3.35 2.16 -5.36
N ILE A 65 -4.66 2.22 -5.55
CA ILE A 65 -5.32 1.72 -6.77
C ILE A 65 -4.84 2.49 -7.99
N VAL A 66 -4.81 3.82 -7.90
CA VAL A 66 -4.33 4.70 -8.98
C VAL A 66 -2.88 4.40 -9.31
N PHE A 67 -2.02 4.19 -8.30
CA PHE A 67 -0.62 3.83 -8.50
C PHE A 67 -0.47 2.51 -9.27
N HIS A 68 -1.18 1.45 -8.86
CA HIS A 68 -1.12 0.15 -9.55
C HIS A 68 -1.63 0.25 -11.00
N TYR A 69 -2.69 1.01 -11.23
CA TYR A 69 -3.20 1.26 -12.59
C TYR A 69 -2.17 2.01 -13.45
N GLN A 70 -1.59 3.08 -12.91
CA GLN A 70 -0.60 3.89 -13.62
C GLN A 70 0.68 3.10 -13.90
N PHE A 71 1.12 2.25 -12.96
CA PHE A 71 2.25 1.36 -13.12
C PHE A 71 2.04 0.39 -14.29
N LEU A 72 0.88 -0.29 -14.33
CA LEU A 72 0.55 -1.19 -15.43
C LEU A 72 0.52 -0.46 -16.77
N ASN A 73 -0.10 0.72 -16.82
CA ASN A 73 -0.18 1.51 -18.05
C ASN A 73 1.19 1.93 -18.59
N ARG A 74 2.12 2.33 -17.72
CA ARG A 74 3.52 2.64 -18.09
C ARG A 74 4.29 1.42 -18.61
N ARG A 75 3.90 0.20 -18.20
CA ARG A 75 4.59 -1.05 -18.51
C ARG A 75 3.96 -1.85 -19.65
N LYS A 76 2.86 -1.37 -20.25
CA LYS A 76 2.17 -2.03 -21.38
C LYS A 76 3.11 -2.44 -22.51
N THR A 77 3.91 -1.51 -23.00
CA THR A 77 4.84 -1.76 -24.11
C THR A 77 5.88 -2.83 -23.77
N GLU A 78 6.40 -2.82 -22.54
CA GLU A 78 7.37 -3.81 -22.07
C GLU A 78 6.73 -5.20 -21.92
N ILE A 79 5.49 -5.26 -21.44
CA ILE A 79 4.69 -6.50 -21.36
C ILE A 79 4.47 -7.07 -22.77
N SER A 80 4.02 -6.24 -23.73
CA SER A 80 3.83 -6.62 -25.14
C SER A 80 5.12 -7.13 -25.79
N CYS A 81 6.26 -6.45 -25.55
CA CYS A 81 7.55 -6.91 -26.05
C CYS A 81 7.98 -8.26 -25.45
N ARG A 82 7.73 -8.50 -24.15
CA ARG A 82 8.05 -9.79 -23.52
C ARG A 82 7.21 -10.93 -24.08
N ILE A 83 5.93 -10.69 -24.38
CA ILE A 83 5.05 -11.67 -25.03
C ILE A 83 5.54 -11.97 -26.44
N LEU A 84 5.94 -10.96 -27.22
CA LEU A 84 6.47 -11.13 -28.58
C LEU A 84 7.72 -12.02 -28.62
N VAL A 85 8.58 -11.93 -27.59
CA VAL A 85 9.80 -12.75 -27.46
C VAL A 85 9.49 -14.16 -26.89
N GLY A 86 8.22 -14.50 -26.70
CA GLY A 86 7.77 -15.84 -26.29
C GLY A 86 7.60 -16.04 -24.77
N ASP A 87 7.53 -14.96 -23.98
CA ASP A 87 7.13 -15.08 -22.57
C ASP A 87 5.62 -15.30 -22.44
N THR A 88 5.19 -16.01 -21.39
CA THR A 88 3.77 -16.29 -21.19
C THR A 88 3.13 -15.26 -20.26
N MET A 89 1.89 -14.87 -20.55
CA MET A 89 1.10 -13.94 -19.72
C MET A 89 1.09 -14.35 -18.24
N LEU A 90 0.96 -15.65 -17.96
CA LEU A 90 0.97 -16.18 -16.59
C LEU A 90 2.29 -15.92 -15.86
N LYS A 91 3.44 -16.05 -16.54
CA LYS A 91 4.74 -15.78 -15.93
C LYS A 91 4.90 -14.30 -15.60
N ILE A 92 4.37 -13.40 -16.44
CA ILE A 92 4.39 -11.96 -16.21
C ILE A 92 3.50 -11.60 -15.01
N ILE A 93 2.29 -12.15 -14.93
CA ILE A 93 1.36 -11.94 -13.81
C ILE A 93 1.96 -12.44 -12.48
N ILE A 94 2.51 -13.65 -12.47
CA ILE A 94 3.13 -14.21 -11.25
C ILE A 94 4.29 -13.32 -10.78
N ARG A 95 5.14 -12.83 -11.70
CA ARG A 95 6.23 -11.92 -11.37
C ARG A 95 5.73 -10.58 -10.85
N TYR A 96 4.64 -10.06 -11.39
CA TYR A 96 4.02 -8.83 -10.91
C TYR A 96 3.53 -9.02 -9.47
N ILE A 97 2.73 -10.06 -9.20
CA ILE A 97 2.21 -10.37 -7.86
C ILE A 97 3.35 -10.54 -6.87
N LEU A 98 4.39 -11.32 -7.20
CA LEU A 98 5.53 -11.56 -6.31
C LEU A 98 6.28 -10.28 -5.96
N ASN A 99 6.54 -9.41 -6.94
CA ASN A 99 7.24 -8.15 -6.68
C ASN A 99 6.38 -7.18 -5.86
N SER A 100 5.10 -7.01 -6.20
CA SER A 100 4.18 -6.16 -5.44
C SER A 100 4.00 -6.68 -4.01
N LEU A 101 3.92 -8.00 -3.82
CA LEU A 101 3.86 -8.64 -2.51
C LEU A 101 5.14 -8.42 -1.70
N ALA A 102 6.31 -8.52 -2.33
CA ALA A 102 7.59 -8.25 -1.66
C ALA A 102 7.70 -6.80 -1.18
N VAL A 103 7.23 -5.85 -1.99
CA VAL A 103 7.19 -4.43 -1.61
C VAL A 103 6.21 -4.17 -0.47
N LEU A 104 5.01 -4.77 -0.54
CA LEU A 104 4.04 -4.71 0.54
C LEU A 104 4.59 -5.31 1.84
N GLY A 105 5.23 -6.48 1.76
CA GLY A 105 5.85 -7.13 2.90
C GLY A 105 6.96 -6.27 3.52
N PHE A 106 7.82 -5.66 2.70
CA PHE A 106 8.88 -4.78 3.19
C PHE A 106 8.34 -3.52 3.90
N SER A 107 7.35 -2.85 3.30
CA SER A 107 6.70 -1.69 3.92
C SER A 107 5.93 -2.05 5.21
N PHE A 108 5.30 -3.23 5.25
CA PHE A 108 4.65 -3.73 6.46
C PHE A 108 5.67 -4.02 7.57
N LEU A 109 6.81 -4.64 7.28
CA LEU A 109 7.87 -4.87 8.27
C LEU A 109 8.38 -3.56 8.87
N LEU A 110 8.60 -2.54 8.04
CA LEU A 110 8.98 -1.20 8.51
C LEU A 110 7.90 -0.60 9.42
N SER A 111 6.63 -0.72 9.04
CA SER A 111 5.51 -0.28 9.89
C SER A 111 5.45 -1.07 11.21
N LEU A 112 5.64 -2.39 11.18
CA LEU A 112 5.64 -3.24 12.36
C LEU A 112 6.71 -2.78 13.37
N SER A 113 7.93 -2.48 12.89
CA SER A 113 9.00 -1.93 13.73
C SER A 113 8.60 -0.62 14.41
N LEU A 114 7.88 0.27 13.70
CA LEU A 114 7.37 1.51 14.28
C LEU A 114 6.26 1.26 15.31
N ASN A 115 5.36 0.31 15.07
CA ASN A 115 4.31 -0.05 16.04
C ASN A 115 4.90 -0.62 17.34
N PHE A 116 5.92 -1.47 17.24
CA PHE A 116 6.63 -1.99 18.41
C PHE A 116 7.34 -0.88 19.20
N TYR A 117 7.86 0.14 18.53
CA TYR A 117 8.49 1.27 19.21
C TYR A 117 7.49 2.15 19.98
N LEU A 118 6.25 2.24 19.48
CA LEU A 118 5.20 3.11 20.03
C LEU A 118 4.19 2.35 20.92
N ASP A 119 4.37 1.05 21.14
CA ASP A 119 3.45 0.16 21.87
C ASP A 119 1.97 0.27 21.41
N VAL A 120 1.76 0.49 20.11
CA VAL A 120 0.43 0.65 19.50
C VAL A 120 -0.11 -0.69 18.99
N ASN A 121 -1.43 -0.89 19.11
CA ASN A 121 -2.08 -2.12 18.67
C ASN A 121 -1.97 -2.34 17.15
N VAL A 122 -1.49 -3.52 16.74
CA VAL A 122 -1.13 -3.84 15.35
C VAL A 122 -2.32 -4.35 14.52
N THR A 123 -3.45 -4.68 15.15
CA THR A 123 -4.61 -5.30 14.49
C THR A 123 -5.12 -4.51 13.28
N SER A 124 -5.18 -3.19 13.38
CA SER A 124 -5.61 -2.31 12.27
C SER A 124 -4.70 -2.40 11.05
N ASN A 125 -3.38 -2.51 11.26
CA ASN A 125 -2.42 -2.62 10.16
C ASN A 125 -2.55 -3.95 9.42
N PHE A 126 -2.93 -5.03 10.11
CA PHE A 126 -3.23 -6.31 9.44
C PHE A 126 -4.45 -6.21 8.51
N TYR A 127 -5.51 -5.48 8.89
CA TYR A 127 -6.65 -5.25 8.01
C TYR A 127 -6.25 -4.49 6.74
N LEU A 128 -5.41 -3.45 6.86
CA LEU A 128 -4.88 -2.72 5.70
C LEU A 128 -4.03 -3.60 4.79
N VAL A 129 -3.16 -4.45 5.34
CA VAL A 129 -2.40 -5.43 4.55
C VAL A 129 -3.34 -6.33 3.77
N PHE A 130 -4.39 -6.86 4.41
CA PHE A 130 -5.36 -7.73 3.74
C PHE A 130 -6.08 -7.03 2.59
N ILE A 131 -6.48 -5.76 2.79
CA ILE A 131 -7.10 -4.93 1.76
C ILE A 131 -6.13 -4.72 0.58
N PHE A 132 -4.85 -4.41 0.84
CA PHE A 132 -3.85 -4.25 -0.21
C PHE A 132 -3.54 -5.54 -0.96
N MET A 133 -3.58 -6.68 -0.29
CA MET A 133 -3.46 -8.00 -0.93
C MET A 133 -4.57 -8.21 -1.96
N LEU A 134 -5.82 -7.95 -1.58
CA LEU A 134 -6.96 -8.04 -2.49
C LEU A 134 -6.80 -7.11 -3.69
N TYR A 135 -6.33 -5.88 -3.47
CA TYR A 135 -6.09 -4.95 -4.57
C TYR A 135 -4.99 -5.42 -5.53
N ILE A 136 -3.89 -5.99 -5.03
CA ILE A 136 -2.83 -6.56 -5.89
C ILE A 136 -3.40 -7.69 -6.74
N LEU A 137 -4.23 -8.57 -6.16
CA LEU A 137 -4.92 -9.65 -6.88
C LEU A 137 -5.89 -9.12 -7.95
N SER A 138 -6.70 -8.10 -7.62
CA SER A 138 -7.59 -7.46 -8.60
C SER A 138 -6.82 -6.77 -9.72
N SER A 139 -5.72 -6.09 -9.38
CA SER A 139 -4.81 -5.44 -10.33
C SER A 139 -4.14 -6.45 -11.26
N ALA A 140 -3.73 -7.62 -10.73
CA ALA A 140 -3.21 -8.71 -11.54
C ALA A 140 -4.24 -9.25 -12.55
N GLY A 141 -5.53 -9.23 -12.19
CA GLY A 141 -6.63 -9.58 -13.09
C GLY A 141 -6.77 -8.63 -14.30
N LEU A 142 -6.46 -7.34 -14.12
CA LEU A 142 -6.47 -6.35 -15.21
C LEU A 142 -5.40 -6.65 -16.27
N VAL A 143 -4.25 -7.20 -15.87
CA VAL A 143 -3.17 -7.61 -16.79
C VAL A 143 -3.62 -8.70 -17.77
N LYS A 144 -4.61 -9.52 -17.41
CA LYS A 144 -5.13 -10.60 -18.28
C LYS A 144 -6.06 -10.08 -19.38
N LYS A 145 -6.69 -8.91 -19.17
CA LYS A 145 -7.69 -8.35 -20.09
C LYS A 145 -7.08 -7.51 -21.22
N GLU A 146 -5.80 -7.18 -21.12
CA GLU A 146 -5.04 -6.40 -22.10
C GLU A 146 -4.03 -7.30 -22.85
#